data_AF-A0A925PGY0-F1
#
_entry.id   AF-A0A925PGY0-F1
#
_cell.length_a   1.000
_cell.length_b   1.000
_cell.length_c   1.000
_cell.angle_alpha   90.00
_cell.angle_beta   90.00
_cell.angle_gamma   90.00
#
_symmetry.space_group_name_H-M   'P 1'
#
loop_
_entity.id
_entity.type
_entity.pdbx_description
1 polymer ?
#
loop_
_entity_poly.entity_id
_entity_poly.type
_entity_poly.pdbx_seq_one_letter_code
_entity_poly.pdbx_strand_id
1 'polypeptide(L)'
;MRKVICILLVLLSFMWPGQAAASGFKMNIQVMRQDDGTTCGELWYNDKVVWRLSILTDGAKPVSGSHTATTTLIAPDIINGMFLIKIQ
;
A
#
# COMPACT_ATOMS: atom_id res chain seq x y z
N MET A 1 36.88 -8.19 -41.55
CA MET A 1 36.87 -8.57 -40.11
C MET A 1 36.59 -7.39 -39.18
N ARG A 2 37.45 -6.36 -39.08
CA ARG A 2 37.28 -5.23 -38.12
C ARG A 2 35.90 -4.54 -38.17
N LYS A 3 35.38 -4.22 -39.36
CA LYS A 3 34.06 -3.55 -39.50
C LYS A 3 32.90 -4.41 -38.97
N VAL A 4 32.96 -5.72 -39.19
CA VAL A 4 31.93 -6.68 -38.72
C VAL A 4 31.94 -6.76 -37.20
N ILE A 5 33.14 -6.78 -36.60
CA ILE A 5 33.32 -6.78 -35.13
C ILE A 5 32.77 -5.49 -34.52
N CYS A 6 33.01 -4.33 -35.14
CA CYS A 6 32.47 -3.05 -34.66
C CYS A 6 30.93 -3.03 -34.73
N ILE A 7 30.33 -3.53 -35.80
CA ILE A 7 28.87 -3.60 -35.95
C ILE A 7 28.27 -4.54 -34.90
N LEU A 8 28.92 -5.69 -34.64
CA LEU A 8 28.48 -6.64 -33.62
C LEU A 8 28.51 -6.03 -32.21
N LEU A 9 29.57 -5.28 -31.88
CA LEU A 9 29.71 -4.57 -30.60
C LEU A 9 28.62 -3.53 -30.39
N VAL A 10 28.28 -2.77 -31.44
CA VAL A 10 27.20 -1.78 -31.39
C VAL A 10 25.85 -2.46 -31.17
N LEU A 11 25.57 -3.56 -31.89
CA LEU A 11 24.34 -4.34 -31.69
C LEU A 11 24.24 -4.92 -30.28
N LEU A 12 25.33 -5.45 -29.73
CA LEU A 12 25.37 -5.94 -28.35
C LEU A 12 25.07 -4.84 -27.33
N SER A 13 25.52 -3.61 -27.58
CA SER A 13 25.26 -2.47 -26.69
C SER A 13 23.77 -2.08 -26.65
N PHE A 14 23.05 -2.26 -27.77
CA PHE A 14 21.60 -2.05 -27.84
C PHE A 14 20.79 -3.20 -27.23
N MET A 15 21.39 -4.38 -27.05
CA MET A 15 20.74 -5.51 -26.38
C MET A 15 20.79 -5.42 -24.86
N TRP A 16 21.46 -4.41 -24.28
CA TRP A 16 21.44 -4.21 -22.85
C TRP A 16 20.02 -3.84 -22.41
N PRO A 17 19.31 -4.71 -21.67
CA PRO A 17 18.01 -4.33 -21.15
C PRO A 17 18.25 -3.18 -20.18
N GLY A 18 17.81 -1.99 -20.55
CA GLY A 18 17.63 -0.90 -19.61
C GLY A 18 16.60 -1.38 -18.61
N GLN A 19 17.06 -1.97 -17.50
CA GLN A 19 16.18 -2.35 -16.41
C GLN A 19 15.38 -1.10 -16.08
N ALA A 20 14.07 -1.15 -16.35
CA ALA A 20 13.17 -0.08 -15.99
C ALA A 20 13.22 0.05 -14.46
N ALA A 21 13.98 1.04 -13.99
CA ALA A 21 14.21 1.34 -12.58
C ALA A 21 12.93 1.80 -11.84
N ALA A 22 11.75 1.62 -12.44
CA ALA A 22 10.45 1.90 -11.86
C ALA A 22 9.77 0.64 -11.27
N SER A 23 10.40 -0.53 -11.33
CA SER A 23 9.88 -1.78 -10.71
C SER A 23 9.70 -1.67 -9.18
N GLY A 24 10.33 -0.68 -8.53
CA GLY A 24 10.37 -0.58 -7.08
C GLY A 24 9.36 0.36 -6.42
N PHE A 25 8.50 1.06 -7.16
CA PHE A 25 7.57 2.03 -6.57
C PHE A 25 6.13 1.82 -7.03
N LYS A 26 5.43 0.89 -6.36
CA LYS A 26 4.00 0.65 -6.55
C LYS A 26 3.26 1.01 -5.26
N MET A 27 2.67 2.21 -5.23
CA MET A 27 1.83 2.68 -4.13
C MET A 27 0.36 2.53 -4.51
N ASN A 28 -0.46 1.97 -3.62
CA ASN A 28 -1.90 1.84 -3.82
C ASN A 28 -2.64 2.14 -2.52
N ILE A 29 -3.74 2.89 -2.61
CA ILE A 29 -4.63 3.17 -1.49
C ILE A 29 -5.96 2.47 -1.78
N GLN A 30 -6.36 1.55 -0.91
CA GLN A 30 -7.63 0.84 -1.00
C GLN A 30 -8.54 1.27 0.13
N VAL A 31 -9.81 1.51 -0.17
CA VAL A 31 -10.84 1.78 0.84
C VAL A 31 -11.98 0.81 0.61
N MET A 32 -12.27 -0.01 1.61
CA MET A 32 -13.27 -1.07 1.55
C MET A 32 -14.21 -1.00 2.75
N ARG A 33 -15.49 -1.22 2.51
CA ARG A 33 -16.51 -1.35 3.53
C ARG A 33 -16.68 -2.83 3.85
N GLN A 34 -16.44 -3.23 5.10
CA GLN A 34 -16.64 -4.61 5.55
C GLN A 34 -18.12 -4.85 5.90
N ASP A 35 -18.54 -6.11 5.79
CA ASP A 35 -19.90 -6.57 6.09
C ASP A 35 -20.31 -6.28 7.54
N ASP A 36 -19.34 -6.17 8.45
CA ASP A 36 -19.55 -5.97 9.88
C ASP A 36 -19.79 -4.52 10.30
N GLY A 37 -19.91 -3.58 9.36
CA GLY A 37 -20.07 -2.17 9.72
C GLY A 37 -18.74 -1.40 9.87
N THR A 38 -17.58 -2.05 9.66
CA THR A 38 -16.27 -1.38 9.60
C THR A 38 -15.95 -0.76 8.23
N THR A 39 -15.34 0.41 8.20
CA THR A 39 -14.63 0.94 7.02
C THR A 39 -13.13 0.72 7.19
N CYS A 40 -12.48 0.05 6.24
CA CYS A 40 -11.06 -0.23 6.26
C CYS A 40 -10.34 0.51 5.12
N GLY A 41 -9.33 1.31 5.46
CA GLY A 41 -8.41 1.94 4.52
C GLY A 41 -7.05 1.26 4.60
N GLU A 42 -6.46 0.90 3.46
CA GLU A 42 -5.14 0.26 3.41
C GLU A 42 -4.21 1.01 2.49
N LEU A 43 -2.98 1.22 2.95
CA LEU A 43 -1.86 1.68 2.17
C LEU A 43 -0.98 0.49 1.81
N TRP A 44 -0.83 0.26 0.51
CA TRP A 44 -0.02 -0.78 -0.07
C TRP A 44 1.23 -0.17 -0.70
N TYR A 45 2.37 -0.79 -0.45
CA TYR A 45 3.64 -0.49 -1.09
C TYR A 45 4.27 -1.78 -1.60
N ASN A 46 4.54 -1.86 -2.90
CA ASN A 46 5.11 -3.05 -3.56
C ASN A 46 4.34 -4.33 -3.18
N ASP A 47 3.02 -4.28 -3.34
CA ASP A 47 2.10 -5.40 -3.07
C ASP A 47 2.09 -5.91 -1.62
N LYS A 48 2.57 -5.09 -0.68
CA LYS A 48 2.48 -5.34 0.76
C LYS A 48 1.70 -4.23 1.45
N VAL A 49 0.82 -4.60 2.37
CA VAL A 49 0.16 -3.62 3.26
C VAL A 49 1.20 -3.06 4.21
N VAL A 50 1.48 -1.77 4.10
CA VAL A 50 2.40 -1.05 5.00
C VAL A 50 1.67 -0.28 6.08
N TRP A 51 0.40 0.06 5.85
CA TRP A 51 -0.44 0.66 6.87
C TRP A 51 -1.91 0.31 6.62
N ARG A 52 -2.65 0.08 7.71
CA ARG A 52 -4.10 -0.16 7.66
C ARG A 52 -4.78 0.70 8.71
N LEU A 53 -5.81 1.42 8.30
CA LEU A 53 -6.73 2.16 9.14
C LEU A 53 -8.08 1.44 9.17
N SER A 54 -8.61 1.12 10.34
CA SER A 54 -9.97 0.60 10.46
C SER A 54 -10.81 1.56 11.30
N ILE A 55 -11.94 2.00 10.75
CA ILE A 55 -12.90 2.92 11.36
C ILE A 55 -14.18 2.14 11.63
N LEU A 56 -14.53 2.01 12.90
CA LEU A 56 -15.77 1.37 13.32
C LEU A 56 -16.82 2.45 13.63
N THR A 57 -18.06 2.21 13.22
CA THR A 57 -19.12 3.19 13.43
C THR A 57 -19.67 3.14 14.85
N ASP A 58 -19.62 2.00 15.53
CA ASP A 58 -20.09 1.88 16.92
C ASP A 58 -19.41 0.68 17.58
N GLY A 59 -19.17 0.78 18.89
CA GLY A 59 -18.60 -0.28 19.72
C GLY A 59 -17.07 -0.19 19.90
N ALA A 60 -16.62 -0.34 21.14
CA ALA A 60 -15.22 -0.61 21.42
C ALA A 60 -14.90 -2.06 21.03
N LYS A 61 -14.27 -2.27 19.86
CA LYS A 61 -13.70 -3.59 19.51
C LYS A 61 -12.31 -3.68 20.15
N PRO A 62 -12.04 -4.68 21.00
CA PRO A 62 -10.70 -4.83 21.56
C PRO A 62 -9.70 -4.99 20.42
N VAL A 63 -8.59 -4.25 20.48
CA VAL A 63 -7.42 -4.48 19.61
C VAL A 63 -6.86 -5.84 20.01
N SER A 64 -7.37 -6.92 19.41
CA SER A 64 -6.75 -8.24 19.55
C SER A 64 -5.45 -8.21 18.76
N GLY A 65 -4.37 -7.85 19.45
CA GLY A 65 -3.04 -7.69 18.89
C GLY A 65 -2.54 -9.00 18.28
N SER A 66 -2.41 -9.01 16.96
CA SER A 66 -1.37 -9.83 16.33
C SER A 66 -0.09 -9.00 16.36
N HIS A 67 0.97 -9.53 16.96
CA HIS A 67 2.26 -8.88 17.22
C HIS A 67 3.07 -8.48 15.96
N THR A 68 2.41 -8.32 14.81
CA THR A 68 2.99 -7.99 13.50
C THR A 68 2.22 -6.92 12.72
N ALA A 69 1.16 -6.34 13.27
CA ALA A 69 0.25 -5.51 12.48
C ALA A 69 0.65 -4.02 12.47
N THR A 70 1.10 -3.52 11.32
CA THR A 70 1.15 -2.08 10.96
C THR A 70 -0.26 -1.50 10.79
N THR A 71 -1.16 -1.77 11.73
CA THR A 71 -2.56 -1.37 11.68
C THR A 71 -2.86 -0.37 12.79
N THR A 72 -3.33 0.82 12.43
CA THR A 72 -3.89 1.80 13.35
C THR A 72 -5.41 1.58 13.41
N LEU A 73 -5.94 1.20 14.57
CA LEU A 73 -7.38 1.13 14.79
C LEU A 73 -7.86 2.49 15.34
N ILE A 74 -8.88 3.08 14.72
CA ILE A 74 -9.57 4.27 15.24
C ILE A 74 -11.04 3.90 15.46
N ALA A 75 -11.49 3.91 16.71
CA ALA A 75 -12.89 3.71 17.07
C ALA A 75 -13.47 5.07 17.50
N PRO A 76 -14.04 5.86 16.57
CA PRO A 76 -14.66 7.14 16.91
C PRO A 76 -15.99 6.95 17.64
N ASP A 77 -16.32 7.91 18.51
CA ASP A 77 -17.68 8.04 19.03
C ASP A 77 -18.59 8.57 17.89
N ILE A 78 -19.83 8.08 17.78
CA ILE A 78 -20.85 8.74 16.96
C ILE A 78 -21.59 9.76 17.82
N ILE A 79 -21.58 11.02 17.38
CA ILE A 79 -22.39 12.09 17.97
C ILE A 79 -23.18 12.75 16.86
N ASN A 80 -24.51 12.77 16.98
CA ASN A 80 -25.43 13.36 15.99
C ASN A 80 -25.23 12.84 14.55
N GLY A 81 -24.93 11.54 14.40
CA GLY A 81 -24.71 10.91 13.09
C GLY A 81 -23.35 11.22 12.45
N MET A 82 -22.44 11.90 13.16
CA MET A 82 -21.09 12.20 12.71
C MET A 82 -20.05 11.44 13.56
N PHE A 83 -18.97 11.01 12.93
CA PHE A 83 -17.82 10.43 13.63
C PHE A 83 -17.02 11.53 14.33
N LEU A 84 -16.82 11.40 15.64
CA LEU A 84 -15.94 12.24 16.43
C LEU A 84 -14.60 11.53 16.64
N ILE A 85 -13.56 12.04 15.99
CA ILE A 85 -12.18 11.59 16.19
C ILE A 85 -11.48 12.66 17.03
N LYS A 86 -11.10 12.31 18.27
CA LYS A 86 -10.32 13.19 19.15
C LYS A 86 -8.84 12.99 18.84
N ILE A 87 -8.20 14.02 18.30
CA ILE A 87 -6.74 14.06 18.06
C ILE A 87 -6.14 14.83 19.25
N GLN A 88 -5.24 14.20 20.01
CA GLN A 88 -4.41 14.87 21.02
C GLN A 88 -3.05 15.22 20.42
#